data_AF-A0A351AQA1-F1
#
_entry.id   AF-A0A351AQA1-F1
#
_cell.length_a   1.000
_cell.length_b   1.000
_cell.length_c   1.000
_cell.angle_alpha   90.00
_cell.angle_beta   90.00
_cell.angle_gamma   90.00
#
_symmetry.space_group_name_H-M   'P 1'
#
loop_
_entity.id
_entity.type
_entity.pdbx_description
1 polymer ?
#
loop_
_entity_poly.entity_id
_entity_poly.type
_entity_poly.pdbx_seq_one_letter_code
_entity_poly.pdbx_strand_id
1 'polypeptide(L)'
;MKLTRIFGSLAAILIISSVTAFAGGERKCIPVKKLDEENLAFKGGEKLVFTLHYKWGIINADVAQATLKVDTTILNGRKVFHASLSGKTQKFYEKFFRVKEDLDSWFTRDGLEPMKFTRFAREGKYTCSNLYSYVHTPGNQHISAALSNSRKGEFSATLPLDKCTYDIPLMYYVLRNIDVSKLQEGNDYPMTFAVDDDVYTLHFRYLGKDNRNIDGIGTVRCLKFSFEVVSGEVFSGDSDLFVWFSDDENRIPVWFSAPLRVGQVQGRLRSYSELKNPFSSMIE
;
A
#
# COMPACT_ATOMS: atom_id res chain seq x y z
N MET A 1 -13.37 -28.80 5.61
CA MET A 1 -12.40 -27.68 5.69
C MET A 1 -12.94 -26.65 6.70
N LYS A 2 -12.25 -26.40 7.82
CA LYS A 2 -12.82 -25.63 8.95
C LYS A 2 -13.04 -24.15 8.58
N LEU A 3 -14.29 -23.69 8.69
CA LEU A 3 -14.80 -22.34 8.38
C LEU A 3 -13.99 -21.20 9.05
N THR A 4 -13.26 -21.49 10.12
CA THR A 4 -12.40 -20.55 10.86
C THR A 4 -11.16 -20.08 10.10
N ARG A 5 -10.75 -20.73 9.00
CA ARG A 5 -9.61 -20.27 8.17
C ARG A 5 -10.02 -19.23 7.11
N ILE A 6 -11.31 -19.08 6.83
CA ILE A 6 -11.82 -18.23 5.75
C ILE A 6 -11.86 -16.74 6.15
N PHE A 7 -12.02 -16.46 7.45
CA PHE A 7 -12.13 -15.09 7.94
C PHE A 7 -10.78 -14.41 8.27
N GLY A 8 -9.65 -15.15 8.23
CA GLY A 8 -8.31 -14.57 8.43
C GLY A 8 -7.86 -13.66 7.27
N SER A 9 -8.43 -13.87 6.09
CA SER A 9 -7.94 -13.37 4.81
C SER A 9 -8.15 -11.87 4.53
N LEU A 10 -8.71 -11.10 5.46
CA LEU A 10 -8.90 -9.64 5.31
C LEU A 10 -7.62 -8.84 5.65
N ALA A 11 -6.63 -9.47 6.30
CA ALA A 11 -5.32 -8.87 6.63
C ALA A 11 -4.30 -8.91 5.52
N ALA A 12 -4.46 -9.85 4.60
CA ALA A 12 -3.46 -10.18 3.62
C ALA A 12 -3.69 -9.35 2.37
N ILE A 13 -3.30 -8.08 2.40
CA ILE A 13 -3.00 -7.40 1.13
C ILE A 13 -1.70 -7.95 0.53
N LEU A 14 -0.85 -8.64 1.30
CA LEU A 14 0.28 -9.41 0.75
C LEU A 14 0.58 -10.64 1.60
N ILE A 15 0.01 -11.79 1.24
CA ILE A 15 0.67 -13.09 1.49
C ILE A 15 1.06 -13.61 0.10
N ILE A 16 2.28 -13.28 -0.29
CA ILE A 16 2.85 -13.67 -1.58
C ILE A 16 3.56 -15.01 -1.38
N SER A 17 3.04 -16.07 -2.01
CA SER A 17 3.84 -17.29 -2.22
C SER A 17 4.69 -17.11 -3.48
N SER A 18 6.01 -17.12 -3.30
CA SER A 18 7.08 -17.32 -4.30
C SER A 18 6.75 -16.86 -5.73
N VAL A 19 7.06 -15.59 -6.04
CA VAL A 19 7.16 -15.11 -7.42
C VAL A 19 8.55 -15.44 -7.94
N THR A 20 8.63 -15.93 -9.17
CA THR A 20 9.90 -16.09 -9.88
C THR A 20 10.54 -14.73 -10.11
N ALA A 21 11.73 -14.53 -9.56
CA ALA A 21 12.57 -13.39 -9.81
C ALA A 21 12.89 -13.29 -11.31
N PHE A 22 12.32 -12.30 -12.00
CA PHE A 22 12.79 -11.92 -13.33
C PHE A 22 14.01 -11.00 -13.16
N ALA A 23 15.17 -11.53 -13.53
CA ALA A 23 16.41 -10.79 -13.69
C ALA A 23 16.60 -10.42 -15.18
N GLY A 24 17.01 -9.17 -15.44
CA GLY A 24 17.62 -8.79 -16.72
C GLY A 24 16.83 -7.81 -17.58
N GLY A 25 16.83 -6.54 -17.18
CA GLY A 25 16.46 -5.38 -18.00
C GLY A 25 16.69 -4.11 -17.19
N GLU A 26 17.07 -2.99 -17.82
CA GLU A 26 17.09 -1.69 -17.13
C GLU A 26 15.69 -1.40 -16.60
N ARG A 27 15.49 -1.58 -15.29
CA ARG A 27 14.21 -1.32 -14.63
C ARG A 27 13.98 0.19 -14.63
N LYS A 28 13.16 0.67 -15.56
CA LYS A 28 12.69 2.06 -15.55
C LYS A 28 11.74 2.23 -14.37
N CYS A 29 12.06 3.16 -13.47
CA CYS A 29 11.12 3.57 -12.43
C CYS A 29 9.82 4.07 -13.06
N ILE A 30 8.72 4.03 -12.30
CA ILE A 30 7.45 4.59 -12.73
C ILE A 30 7.62 6.08 -13.08
N PRO A 31 6.91 6.58 -14.11
CA PRO A 31 7.05 7.97 -14.52
C PRO A 31 6.41 8.88 -13.48
N VAL A 32 7.23 9.58 -12.71
CA VAL A 32 6.78 10.59 -11.74
C VAL A 32 7.03 12.00 -12.27
N LYS A 33 6.24 12.96 -11.76
CA LYS A 33 6.59 14.39 -11.80
C LYS A 33 7.85 14.64 -10.95
N LYS A 34 8.23 15.90 -10.78
CA LYS A 34 9.36 16.24 -9.89
C LYS A 34 9.06 15.82 -8.45
N LEU A 35 10.04 15.23 -7.78
CA LEU A 35 9.95 14.71 -6.40
C LEU A 35 10.65 15.62 -5.38
N ASP A 36 10.83 16.90 -5.69
CA ASP A 36 11.17 17.89 -4.67
C ASP A 36 9.96 18.15 -3.77
N GLU A 37 10.21 18.46 -2.49
CA GLU A 37 9.16 18.52 -1.48
C GLU A 37 8.00 19.48 -1.82
N GLU A 38 8.36 20.64 -2.39
CA GLU A 38 7.42 21.70 -2.78
C GLU A 38 6.45 21.25 -3.88
N ASN A 39 6.84 20.30 -4.74
CA ASN A 39 6.00 19.77 -5.80
C ASN A 39 5.29 18.45 -5.48
N LEU A 40 5.51 17.86 -4.29
CA LEU A 40 4.82 16.62 -3.90
C LEU A 40 3.29 16.78 -3.82
N ALA A 41 2.54 15.69 -4.06
CA ALA A 41 1.08 15.64 -3.94
C ALA A 41 0.54 15.69 -2.50
N PHE A 42 1.43 15.69 -1.49
CA PHE A 42 1.09 15.60 -0.07
C PHE A 42 2.03 16.47 0.78
N LYS A 43 1.65 16.70 2.04
CA LYS A 43 2.43 17.42 3.05
C LYS A 43 2.38 16.67 4.38
N GLY A 44 3.27 17.01 5.31
CA GLY A 44 3.16 16.55 6.69
C GLY A 44 1.86 17.01 7.36
N GLY A 45 1.29 16.15 8.21
CA GLY A 45 0.01 16.34 8.90
C GLY A 45 -1.18 15.67 8.22
N GLU A 46 -1.03 15.23 6.96
CA GLU A 46 -2.12 14.62 6.20
C GLU A 46 -2.59 13.30 6.83
N LYS A 47 -3.92 13.11 6.84
CA LYS A 47 -4.55 11.89 7.35
C LYS A 47 -5.76 11.50 6.50
N LEU A 48 -5.82 10.23 6.12
CA LEU A 48 -6.93 9.60 5.43
C LEU A 48 -7.46 8.41 6.25
N VAL A 49 -8.77 8.28 6.36
CA VAL A 49 -9.42 7.17 7.08
C VAL A 49 -10.33 6.43 6.12
N PHE A 50 -10.25 5.11 6.13
CA PHE A 50 -11.02 4.22 5.26
C PHE A 50 -11.88 3.27 6.08
N THR A 51 -13.04 2.96 5.53
CA THR A 51 -13.87 1.83 6.00
C THR A 51 -13.70 0.68 5.03
N LEU A 52 -13.44 -0.52 5.56
CA LEU A 52 -13.33 -1.75 4.79
C LEU A 52 -14.63 -2.54 4.93
N HIS A 53 -15.24 -2.84 3.80
CA HIS A 53 -16.47 -3.59 3.64
C HIS A 53 -16.18 -4.97 3.07
N TYR A 54 -16.75 -6.02 3.65
CA TYR A 54 -16.62 -7.39 3.17
C TYR A 54 -17.96 -7.91 2.66
N LYS A 55 -17.92 -8.49 1.46
CA LYS A 55 -19.07 -9.06 0.77
C LYS A 55 -18.82 -10.52 0.39
N TRP A 56 -19.61 -11.44 0.93
CA TRP A 56 -19.63 -12.85 0.55
C TRP A 56 -20.97 -13.51 0.87
N GLY A 57 -21.69 -13.95 -0.16
CA GLY A 57 -23.02 -14.55 0.01
C GLY A 57 -23.97 -13.60 0.74
N ILE A 58 -24.47 -14.02 1.92
CA ILE A 58 -25.32 -13.21 2.79
C ILE A 58 -24.55 -12.18 3.65
N ILE A 59 -23.23 -12.30 3.75
CA ILE A 59 -22.40 -11.38 4.53
C ILE A 59 -22.14 -10.14 3.68
N ASN A 60 -22.56 -8.98 4.17
CA ASN A 60 -22.39 -7.69 3.51
C ASN A 60 -22.26 -6.61 4.59
N ALA A 61 -21.03 -6.39 5.08
CA ALA A 61 -20.80 -5.60 6.28
C ALA A 61 -19.48 -4.82 6.30
N ASP A 62 -19.49 -3.67 6.98
CA ASP A 62 -18.28 -2.90 7.30
C ASP A 62 -17.53 -3.60 8.44
N VAL A 63 -16.37 -4.16 8.14
CA VAL A 63 -15.65 -5.10 9.02
C VAL A 63 -14.39 -4.54 9.64
N ALA A 64 -13.75 -3.56 9.00
CA ALA A 64 -12.48 -3.01 9.43
C ALA A 64 -12.37 -1.51 9.14
N GLN A 65 -11.36 -0.87 9.72
CA GLN A 65 -10.96 0.50 9.41
C GLN A 65 -9.46 0.53 9.12
N ALA A 66 -9.07 1.34 8.15
CA ALA A 66 -7.67 1.65 7.89
C ALA A 66 -7.43 3.15 8.02
N THR A 67 -6.22 3.54 8.38
CA THR A 67 -5.79 4.93 8.51
C THR A 67 -4.42 5.08 7.87
N LEU A 68 -4.32 6.00 6.92
CA LEU A 68 -3.07 6.49 6.36
C LEU A 68 -2.77 7.85 7.00
N LYS A 69 -1.51 8.05 7.37
CA LYS A 69 -1.00 9.35 7.82
C LYS A 69 0.39 9.56 7.27
N VAL A 70 0.75 10.82 7.05
CA VAL A 70 2.14 11.24 6.86
C VAL A 70 2.40 12.49 7.68
N ASP A 71 3.51 12.51 8.40
CA ASP A 71 3.99 13.66 9.16
C ASP A 71 5.48 13.88 8.90
N THR A 72 6.03 14.99 9.38
CA THR A 72 7.47 15.25 9.36
C THR A 72 8.08 14.90 10.71
N THR A 73 9.26 14.28 10.70
CA THR A 73 10.00 13.94 11.92
C THR A 73 11.50 14.04 11.70
N ILE A 74 12.30 13.80 12.74
CA ILE A 74 13.75 13.74 12.67
C ILE A 74 14.20 12.28 12.83
N LEU A 75 14.92 11.77 11.83
CA LEU A 75 15.57 10.46 11.87
C LEU A 75 17.07 10.64 11.66
N ASN A 76 17.89 10.19 12.62
CA ASN A 76 19.35 10.31 12.57
C ASN A 76 19.84 11.74 12.26
N GLY A 77 19.20 12.76 12.86
CA GLY A 77 19.53 14.17 12.65
C GLY A 77 19.00 14.80 11.35
N ARG A 78 18.33 14.03 10.48
CA ARG A 78 17.75 14.51 9.22
C ARG A 78 16.23 14.67 9.34
N LYS A 79 15.66 15.75 8.79
CA LYS A 79 14.21 15.90 8.62
C LYS A 79 13.73 14.95 7.52
N VAL A 80 12.74 14.13 7.83
CA VAL A 80 12.17 13.09 6.96
C VAL A 80 10.65 13.13 7.03
N PHE A 81 9.98 12.52 6.06
CA PHE A 81 8.59 12.11 6.25
C PHE A 81 8.55 10.81 7.06
N HIS A 82 7.51 10.67 7.89
CA HIS A 82 7.11 9.43 8.52
C HIS A 82 5.67 9.15 8.11
N ALA A 83 5.48 8.13 7.28
CA ALA A 83 4.18 7.63 6.91
C ALA A 83 3.79 6.42 7.75
N SER A 84 2.54 6.37 8.19
CA SER A 84 1.96 5.23 8.90
C SER A 84 0.70 4.75 8.17
N LEU A 85 0.62 3.46 7.88
CA LEU A 85 -0.57 2.75 7.44
C LEU A 85 -0.97 1.75 8.53
N SER A 86 -2.12 1.99 9.18
CA SER A 86 -2.66 1.09 10.19
C SER A 86 -4.02 0.57 9.76
N GLY A 87 -4.22 -0.74 9.83
CA GLY A 87 -5.48 -1.42 9.54
C GLY A 87 -5.90 -2.30 10.72
N LYS A 88 -7.17 -2.26 11.13
CA LYS A 88 -7.68 -3.15 12.16
C LYS A 88 -9.12 -3.55 11.95
N THR A 89 -9.43 -4.79 12.29
CA THR A 89 -10.82 -5.27 12.42
C THR A 89 -11.56 -4.43 13.46
N GLN A 90 -12.84 -4.15 13.22
CA GLN A 90 -13.67 -3.49 14.22
C GLN A 90 -13.94 -4.44 15.40
N LYS A 91 -14.02 -3.87 16.61
CA LYS A 91 -14.17 -4.63 17.88
C LYS A 91 -15.27 -5.69 17.86
N PHE A 92 -16.40 -5.40 17.20
CA PHE A 92 -17.52 -6.34 17.08
C PHE A 92 -17.13 -7.64 16.34
N TYR A 93 -16.30 -7.53 15.30
CA TYR A 93 -15.89 -8.67 14.48
C TYR A 93 -14.62 -9.39 14.97
N GLU A 94 -13.87 -8.80 15.92
CA GLU A 94 -12.63 -9.39 16.46
C GLU A 94 -12.81 -10.82 17.02
N LYS A 95 -14.03 -11.16 17.48
CA LYS A 95 -14.36 -12.50 17.98
C LYS A 95 -14.40 -13.56 16.87
N PHE A 96 -14.66 -13.15 15.63
CA PHE A 96 -14.76 -14.04 14.47
C PHE A 96 -13.46 -14.03 13.65
N PHE A 97 -12.87 -12.84 13.47
CA PHE A 97 -11.55 -12.67 12.88
C PHE A 97 -10.87 -11.45 13.45
N ARG A 98 -9.60 -11.59 13.81
CA ARG A 98 -8.82 -10.50 14.37
C ARG A 98 -7.63 -10.24 13.46
N VAL A 99 -7.70 -9.09 12.80
CA VAL A 99 -6.66 -8.56 11.93
C VAL A 99 -6.17 -7.25 12.51
N LYS A 100 -4.85 -7.11 12.60
CA LYS A 100 -4.19 -5.84 12.85
C LYS A 100 -2.92 -5.78 12.02
N GLU A 101 -2.75 -4.72 11.24
CA GLU A 101 -1.56 -4.42 10.48
C GLU A 101 -1.12 -3.00 10.81
N ASP A 102 0.14 -2.80 11.14
CA ASP A 102 0.78 -1.49 11.27
C ASP A 102 2.04 -1.50 10.38
N LEU A 103 2.13 -0.54 9.48
CA LEU A 103 3.25 -0.33 8.57
C LEU A 103 3.72 1.11 8.72
N ASP A 104 5.00 1.32 9.03
CA ASP A 104 5.59 2.64 9.13
C ASP A 104 6.78 2.75 8.19
N SER A 105 6.88 3.86 7.48
CA SER A 105 7.99 4.17 6.60
C SER A 105 8.54 5.55 6.89
N TRP A 106 9.87 5.66 6.90
CA TRP A 106 10.59 6.91 6.97
C TRP A 106 11.38 7.10 5.69
N PHE A 107 11.17 8.23 5.03
CA PHE A 107 11.77 8.53 3.74
C PHE A 107 12.10 10.01 3.59
N THR A 108 13.03 10.31 2.70
CA THR A 108 13.50 11.67 2.47
C THR A 108 12.38 12.58 1.95
N ARG A 109 12.41 13.86 2.33
CA ARG A 109 11.42 14.84 1.87
C ARG A 109 11.60 15.21 0.41
N ASP A 110 12.84 15.18 -0.07
CA ASP A 110 13.21 15.31 -1.47
C ASP A 110 13.63 13.94 -2.03
N GLY A 111 13.15 13.60 -3.22
CA GLY A 111 13.48 12.36 -3.92
C GLY A 111 12.73 11.12 -3.44
N LEU A 112 12.07 11.17 -2.28
CA LEU A 112 11.31 10.07 -1.69
C LEU A 112 12.12 8.77 -1.54
N GLU A 113 13.37 8.88 -1.07
CA GLU A 113 14.25 7.73 -0.86
C GLU A 113 13.93 7.05 0.49
N PRO A 114 13.75 5.72 0.53
CA PRO A 114 13.47 5.02 1.79
C PRO A 114 14.67 5.05 2.72
N MET A 115 14.44 5.23 4.02
CA MET A 115 15.50 5.23 5.04
C MET A 115 15.28 4.14 6.08
N LYS A 116 14.04 3.93 6.50
CA LYS A 116 13.66 2.91 7.48
C LYS A 116 12.23 2.47 7.21
N PHE A 117 11.94 1.20 7.45
CA PHE A 117 10.58 0.68 7.47
C PHE A 117 10.36 -0.26 8.64
N THR A 118 9.17 -0.24 9.22
CA THR A 118 8.73 -1.25 10.18
C THR A 118 7.36 -1.80 9.84
N ARG A 119 7.18 -3.09 10.09
CA ARG A 119 5.90 -3.79 9.97
C ARG A 119 5.58 -4.50 11.27
N PHE A 120 4.32 -4.48 11.66
CA PHE A 120 3.74 -5.42 12.61
C PHE A 120 2.42 -5.96 12.07
N ALA A 121 2.31 -7.27 11.96
CA ALA A 121 1.12 -7.96 11.51
C ALA A 121 0.62 -8.92 12.58
N ARG A 122 -0.69 -8.98 12.78
CA ARG A 122 -1.37 -10.01 13.57
C ARG A 122 -2.64 -10.48 12.89
N GLU A 123 -2.67 -11.76 12.56
CA GLU A 123 -3.83 -12.45 11.99
C GLU A 123 -4.17 -13.65 12.85
N GLY A 124 -5.18 -13.48 13.73
CA GLY A 124 -5.52 -14.47 14.74
C GLY A 124 -4.34 -14.77 15.68
N LYS A 125 -3.75 -15.97 15.51
CA LYS A 125 -2.56 -16.43 16.26
C LYS A 125 -1.24 -16.13 15.56
N TYR A 126 -1.28 -15.87 14.24
CA TYR A 126 -0.08 -15.55 13.49
C TYR A 126 0.35 -14.12 13.81
N THR A 127 1.64 -13.93 14.08
CA THR A 127 2.27 -12.61 14.20
C THR A 127 3.52 -12.54 13.34
N CYS A 128 3.78 -11.36 12.78
CA CYS A 128 4.98 -11.05 12.02
C CYS A 128 5.47 -9.63 12.38
N SER A 129 6.78 -9.42 12.37
CA SER A 129 7.40 -8.10 12.48
C SER A 129 8.61 -7.99 11.58
N ASN A 130 8.72 -6.87 10.85
CA ASN A 130 9.85 -6.59 9.98
C ASN A 130 10.45 -5.24 10.37
N LEU A 131 11.77 -5.14 10.32
CA LEU A 131 12.51 -3.89 10.41
C LEU A 131 13.49 -3.86 9.24
N TYR A 132 13.37 -2.84 8.39
CA TYR A 132 14.30 -2.57 7.31
C TYR A 132 15.09 -1.31 7.60
N SER A 133 16.40 -1.41 7.39
CA SER A 133 17.31 -0.27 7.31
C SER A 133 17.87 -0.20 5.89
N TYR A 134 17.62 0.92 5.21
CA TYR A 134 18.05 1.12 3.83
C TYR A 134 19.44 1.75 3.81
N VAL A 135 20.43 1.02 3.30
CA VAL A 135 21.82 1.45 3.23
C VAL A 135 22.08 2.01 1.85
N HIS A 136 22.37 3.31 1.77
CA HIS A 136 22.59 4.04 0.50
C HIS A 136 24.06 4.31 0.19
N THR A 137 24.99 3.69 0.93
CA THR A 137 26.43 3.88 0.71
C THR A 137 26.80 3.45 -0.72
N PRO A 138 27.41 4.32 -1.54
CA PRO A 138 27.82 3.97 -2.88
C PRO A 138 28.71 2.72 -2.91
N GLY A 139 28.33 1.70 -3.68
CA GLY A 139 29.04 0.43 -3.78
C GLY A 139 28.65 -0.60 -2.71
N ASN A 140 27.74 -0.26 -1.79
CA ASN A 140 27.21 -1.17 -0.77
C ASN A 140 25.70 -0.90 -0.54
N GLN A 141 24.96 -0.60 -1.60
CA GLN A 141 23.53 -0.36 -1.48
C GLN A 141 22.78 -1.68 -1.21
N HIS A 142 22.06 -1.73 -0.10
CA HIS A 142 21.26 -2.90 0.28
C HIS A 142 20.21 -2.54 1.34
N ILE A 143 19.29 -3.45 1.58
CA ILE A 143 18.34 -3.40 2.69
C ILE A 143 18.80 -4.41 3.74
N SER A 144 19.11 -3.94 4.94
CA SER A 144 19.34 -4.81 6.09
C SER A 144 18.00 -5.09 6.76
N ALA A 145 17.57 -6.36 6.74
CA ALA A 145 16.28 -6.79 7.25
C ALA A 145 16.43 -7.62 8.52
N ALA A 146 15.80 -7.17 9.60
CA ALA A 146 15.56 -7.96 10.81
C ALA A 146 14.09 -8.38 10.84
N LEU A 147 13.85 -9.68 10.96
CA LEU A 147 12.55 -10.30 10.72
C LEU A 147 12.19 -11.21 11.89
N SER A 148 10.90 -11.29 12.20
CA SER A 148 10.39 -12.27 13.15
C SER A 148 8.99 -12.69 12.78
N ASN A 149 8.70 -13.99 12.85
CA ASN A 149 7.32 -14.45 12.78
C ASN A 149 7.07 -15.65 13.69
N SER A 150 5.80 -15.84 14.05
CA SER A 150 5.35 -16.92 14.94
C SER A 150 5.66 -18.36 14.46
N ARG A 151 6.11 -18.54 13.21
CA ARG A 151 6.45 -19.86 12.64
C ARG A 151 7.97 -20.12 12.60
N LYS A 152 8.77 -19.12 12.21
CA LYS A 152 10.22 -19.22 12.01
C LYS A 152 11.04 -18.66 13.19
N GLY A 153 10.44 -17.87 14.07
CA GLY A 153 11.18 -17.10 15.07
C GLY A 153 11.89 -15.90 14.44
N GLU A 154 12.94 -15.41 15.10
CA GLU A 154 13.76 -14.28 14.67
C GLU A 154 14.84 -14.70 13.67
N PHE A 155 15.05 -13.89 12.63
CA PHE A 155 16.09 -14.10 11.63
C PHE A 155 16.43 -12.77 10.93
N SER A 156 17.44 -12.79 10.06
CA SER A 156 17.84 -11.60 9.30
C SER A 156 18.14 -11.95 7.85
N ALA A 157 18.01 -10.96 6.97
CA ALA A 157 18.29 -11.06 5.55
C ALA A 157 18.96 -9.77 5.04
N THR A 158 19.72 -9.90 3.95
CA THR A 158 20.22 -8.76 3.18
C THR A 158 19.53 -8.78 1.83
N LEU A 159 18.73 -7.75 1.54
CA LEU A 159 17.95 -7.67 0.31
C LEU A 159 18.56 -6.64 -0.66
N PRO A 160 18.40 -6.81 -1.98
CA PRO A 160 18.88 -5.82 -2.94
C PRO A 160 18.14 -4.49 -2.78
N LEU A 161 18.86 -3.38 -3.00
CA LEU A 161 18.32 -2.04 -3.02
C LEU A 161 18.64 -1.37 -4.35
N ASP A 162 17.65 -1.35 -5.23
CA ASP A 162 17.71 -0.59 -6.48
C ASP A 162 17.03 0.78 -6.33
N LYS A 163 17.29 1.70 -7.27
CA LYS A 163 16.74 3.07 -7.28
C LYS A 163 15.21 3.14 -7.16
N CYS A 164 14.49 2.12 -7.63
CA CYS A 164 13.02 2.06 -7.62
C CYS A 164 12.49 1.00 -6.64
N THR A 165 13.28 0.61 -5.63
CA THR A 165 12.85 -0.33 -4.58
C THR A 165 12.30 0.45 -3.40
N TYR A 166 11.04 0.20 -3.04
CA TYR A 166 10.34 0.90 -1.97
C TYR A 166 9.94 -0.03 -0.84
N ASP A 167 9.31 0.51 0.20
CA ASP A 167 8.39 -0.22 1.07
C ASP A 167 6.94 0.10 0.68
N ILE A 168 5.97 -0.60 1.28
CA ILE A 168 4.56 -0.49 0.92
C ILE A 168 4.00 0.94 1.14
N PRO A 169 4.14 1.57 2.32
CA PRO A 169 3.70 2.96 2.50
C PRO A 169 4.38 3.94 1.53
N LEU A 170 5.69 3.86 1.35
CA LEU A 170 6.43 4.74 0.45
C LEU A 170 5.99 4.58 -1.00
N MET A 171 5.81 3.34 -1.47
CA MET A 171 5.32 3.06 -2.81
C MET A 171 4.00 3.78 -3.10
N TYR A 172 3.08 3.79 -2.13
CA TYR A 172 1.85 4.58 -2.23
C TYR A 172 2.12 6.08 -2.39
N TYR A 173 3.00 6.67 -1.57
CA TYR A 173 3.30 8.10 -1.67
C TYR A 173 4.06 8.46 -2.96
N VAL A 174 4.87 7.56 -3.52
CA VAL A 174 5.49 7.74 -4.84
C VAL A 174 4.41 7.69 -5.95
N LEU A 175 3.47 6.74 -5.88
CA LEU A 175 2.36 6.62 -6.84
C LEU A 175 1.50 7.89 -6.93
N ARG A 176 1.33 8.63 -5.82
CA ARG A 176 0.59 9.91 -5.84
C ARG A 176 1.25 10.99 -6.69
N ASN A 177 2.52 10.83 -7.02
CA ASN A 177 3.30 11.79 -7.82
C ASN A 177 3.47 11.32 -9.27
N ILE A 178 2.71 10.30 -9.69
CA ILE A 178 2.76 9.78 -11.06
C ILE A 178 2.41 10.86 -12.09
N ASP A 179 3.19 10.90 -13.17
CA ASP A 179 2.91 11.75 -14.33
C ASP A 179 1.94 11.02 -15.25
N VAL A 180 0.65 11.23 -14.99
CA VAL A 180 -0.46 10.59 -15.73
C VAL A 180 -0.38 10.86 -17.24
N SER A 181 0.21 11.99 -17.67
CA SER A 181 0.37 12.31 -19.10
C SER A 181 1.30 11.35 -19.84
N LYS A 182 2.15 10.62 -19.11
CA LYS A 182 3.06 9.59 -19.63
C LYS A 182 2.47 8.18 -19.53
N LEU A 183 1.26 8.04 -19.00
CA LEU A 183 0.58 6.75 -18.91
C LEU A 183 -0.24 6.49 -20.15
N GLN A 184 -0.23 5.24 -20.60
CA GLN A 184 -1.11 4.73 -21.63
C GLN A 184 -2.06 3.74 -20.96
N GLU A 185 -3.34 3.80 -21.31
CA GLU A 185 -4.33 2.88 -20.78
C GLU A 185 -4.00 1.44 -21.18
N GLY A 186 -4.10 0.52 -20.21
CA GLY A 186 -3.83 -0.90 -20.39
C GLY A 186 -2.35 -1.30 -20.36
N ASN A 187 -1.40 -0.36 -20.41
CA ASN A 187 0.03 -0.68 -20.32
C ASN A 187 0.44 -1.10 -18.90
N ASP A 188 1.38 -2.03 -18.84
CA ASP A 188 2.01 -2.49 -17.61
C ASP A 188 3.19 -1.62 -17.18
N TYR A 189 3.18 -1.22 -15.91
CA TYR A 189 4.23 -0.42 -15.29
C TYR A 189 4.76 -1.13 -14.04
N PRO A 190 6.07 -1.43 -13.95
CA PRO A 190 6.63 -2.18 -12.83
C PRO A 190 6.80 -1.29 -11.59
N MET A 191 6.56 -1.88 -10.42
CA MET A 191 6.91 -1.32 -9.13
C MET A 191 7.58 -2.38 -8.28
N THR A 192 8.69 -2.02 -7.66
CA THR A 192 9.48 -2.92 -6.84
C THR A 192 9.40 -2.53 -5.37
N PHE A 193 9.12 -3.47 -4.49
CA PHE A 193 9.07 -3.23 -3.05
C PHE A 193 9.60 -4.42 -2.25
N ALA A 194 10.18 -4.13 -1.09
CA ALA A 194 10.61 -5.13 -0.13
C ALA A 194 9.46 -5.49 0.82
N VAL A 195 9.25 -6.79 1.05
CA VAL A 195 8.37 -7.29 2.12
C VAL A 195 8.85 -8.67 2.57
N ASP A 196 8.70 -8.95 3.86
CA ASP A 196 9.29 -10.10 4.54
C ASP A 196 10.78 -10.28 4.21
N ASP A 197 11.18 -11.43 3.68
CA ASP A 197 12.55 -11.79 3.35
C ASP A 197 12.92 -11.63 1.87
N ASP A 198 12.15 -10.85 1.09
CA ASP A 198 12.34 -10.75 -0.35
C ASP A 198 11.96 -9.37 -0.95
N VAL A 199 12.32 -9.17 -2.21
CA VAL A 199 12.00 -7.99 -3.02
C VAL A 199 11.16 -8.40 -4.21
N TYR A 200 9.94 -7.89 -4.26
CA TYR A 200 8.96 -8.23 -5.28
C TYR A 200 8.83 -7.13 -6.31
N THR A 201 8.57 -7.52 -7.56
CA THR A 201 8.14 -6.60 -8.61
C THR A 201 6.73 -6.99 -9.04
N LEU A 202 5.79 -6.05 -8.93
CA LEU A 202 4.42 -6.17 -9.42
C LEU A 202 4.17 -5.12 -10.49
N HIS A 203 3.22 -5.37 -11.39
CA HIS A 203 2.80 -4.35 -12.35
C HIS A 203 1.49 -3.70 -11.91
N PHE A 204 1.35 -2.42 -12.27
CA PHE A 204 0.07 -1.76 -12.28
C PHE A 204 -0.28 -1.32 -13.70
N ARG A 205 -1.57 -1.20 -13.96
CA ARG A 205 -2.13 -0.70 -15.22
C ARG A 205 -3.00 0.51 -14.94
N TYR A 206 -2.85 1.56 -15.73
CA TYR A 206 -3.83 2.65 -15.77
C TYR A 206 -5.02 2.21 -16.62
N LEU A 207 -6.24 2.33 -16.10
CA LEU A 207 -7.47 1.85 -16.73
C LEU A 207 -8.40 2.97 -17.17
N GLY A 208 -7.89 4.21 -17.22
CA GLY A 208 -8.66 5.38 -17.64
C GLY A 208 -9.37 6.10 -16.48
N LYS A 209 -10.26 7.01 -16.88
CA LYS A 209 -11.07 7.81 -15.96
C LYS A 209 -12.38 7.10 -15.64
N ASP A 210 -12.72 7.04 -14.36
CA ASP A 210 -13.94 6.36 -13.88
C ASP A 210 -14.49 7.06 -12.64
N ASN A 211 -15.61 7.76 -12.76
CA ASN A 211 -16.19 8.52 -11.65
C ASN A 211 -16.79 7.56 -10.60
N ARG A 212 -16.57 7.84 -9.31
CA ARG A 212 -17.04 6.98 -8.23
C ARG A 212 -17.88 7.75 -7.23
N ASN A 213 -19.08 7.28 -6.93
CA ASN A 213 -19.86 7.76 -5.79
C ASN A 213 -19.37 7.06 -4.52
N ILE A 214 -18.98 7.86 -3.53
CA ILE A 214 -18.46 7.41 -2.24
C ILE A 214 -19.44 7.83 -1.16
N ASP A 215 -20.03 6.83 -0.50
CA ASP A 215 -20.97 7.05 0.59
C ASP A 215 -20.39 7.96 1.68
N GLY A 216 -21.12 9.02 2.03
CA GLY A 216 -20.70 10.04 3.00
C GLY A 216 -19.74 11.11 2.47
N ILE A 217 -19.24 11.01 1.24
CA ILE A 217 -18.34 12.00 0.62
C ILE A 217 -18.99 12.65 -0.62
N GLY A 218 -19.63 11.86 -1.49
CA GLY A 218 -20.21 12.32 -2.76
C GLY A 218 -19.55 11.68 -3.99
N THR A 219 -19.80 12.24 -5.17
CA THR A 219 -19.24 11.74 -6.43
C THR A 219 -17.89 12.37 -6.72
N VAL A 220 -16.88 11.55 -7.02
CA VAL A 220 -15.50 11.97 -7.24
C VAL A 220 -15.05 11.55 -8.64
N ARG A 221 -14.44 12.46 -9.40
CA ARG A 221 -13.68 12.14 -10.61
C ARG A 221 -12.45 11.35 -10.23
N CYS A 222 -12.25 10.18 -10.83
CA CYS A 222 -11.11 9.34 -10.47
C CYS A 222 -10.32 8.85 -11.68
N LEU A 223 -9.06 8.55 -11.41
CA LEU A 223 -8.17 7.74 -12.22
C LEU A 223 -8.22 6.32 -11.66
N LYS A 224 -8.56 5.35 -12.51
CA LYS A 224 -8.66 3.94 -12.10
C LYS A 224 -7.39 3.19 -12.45
N PHE A 225 -6.93 2.37 -11.53
CA PHE A 225 -5.77 1.51 -11.72
C PHE A 225 -6.10 0.09 -11.31
N SER A 226 -5.47 -0.88 -11.97
CA SER A 226 -5.33 -2.23 -11.43
C SER A 226 -3.89 -2.48 -10.99
N PHE A 227 -3.74 -3.29 -9.94
CA PHE A 227 -2.47 -3.76 -9.43
C PHE A 227 -2.51 -5.28 -9.42
N GLU A 228 -1.51 -5.90 -10.03
CA GLU A 228 -1.32 -7.34 -9.95
C GLU A 228 -1.18 -7.74 -8.49
N VAL A 229 -1.90 -8.79 -8.09
CA VAL A 229 -1.69 -9.44 -6.79
C VAL A 229 -1.15 -10.82 -7.04
N VAL A 230 -0.24 -11.28 -6.20
CA VAL A 230 0.29 -12.63 -6.36
C VAL A 230 -0.75 -13.64 -5.88
N SER A 231 -0.97 -14.65 -6.71
CA SER A 231 -1.77 -15.83 -6.33
C SER A 231 -1.24 -16.42 -5.02
N GLY A 232 -2.12 -16.63 -4.04
CA GLY A 232 -1.73 -17.10 -2.71
C GLY A 232 -2.95 -17.58 -1.93
N GLU A 233 -2.84 -17.82 -0.62
CA GLU A 233 -3.97 -18.33 0.19
C GLU A 233 -5.22 -17.41 0.16
N VAL A 234 -5.03 -16.13 -0.15
CA VAL A 234 -6.05 -15.08 -0.06
C VAL A 234 -6.60 -14.66 -1.42
N PHE A 235 -5.73 -14.52 -2.42
CA PHE A 235 -6.10 -14.08 -3.78
C PHE A 235 -6.24 -15.26 -4.74
N SER A 236 -7.21 -15.18 -5.65
CA SER A 236 -7.26 -16.00 -6.86
C SER A 236 -6.18 -15.50 -7.83
N GLY A 237 -5.47 -16.39 -8.51
CA GLY A 237 -4.28 -16.03 -9.29
C GLY A 237 -4.48 -15.10 -10.48
N ASP A 238 -5.73 -14.89 -10.89
CA ASP A 238 -6.10 -13.98 -11.99
C ASP A 238 -6.84 -12.73 -11.48
N SER A 239 -6.65 -12.35 -10.22
CA SER A 239 -7.40 -11.26 -9.59
C SER A 239 -6.58 -9.99 -9.48
N ASP A 240 -7.12 -8.88 -9.96
CA ASP A 240 -6.51 -7.56 -9.79
C ASP A 240 -7.09 -6.85 -8.56
N LEU A 241 -6.24 -6.15 -7.81
CA LEU A 241 -6.68 -5.09 -6.90
C LEU A 241 -6.98 -3.86 -7.75
N PHE A 242 -8.21 -3.36 -7.68
CA PHE A 242 -8.60 -2.11 -8.33
C PHE A 242 -8.60 -0.96 -7.33
N VAL A 243 -8.00 0.17 -7.70
CA VAL A 243 -7.98 1.39 -6.89
C VAL A 243 -8.41 2.58 -7.74
N TRP A 244 -9.26 3.42 -7.18
CA TRP A 244 -9.69 4.70 -7.74
C TRP A 244 -9.00 5.80 -6.94
N PHE A 245 -8.10 6.53 -7.59
CA PHE A 245 -7.46 7.72 -7.04
C PHE A 245 -8.18 8.97 -7.52
N SER A 246 -8.28 10.00 -6.69
CA SER A 246 -8.85 11.29 -7.08
C SER A 246 -8.15 11.87 -8.31
N ASP A 247 -8.92 12.36 -9.27
CA ASP A 247 -8.40 13.09 -10.43
C ASP A 247 -8.18 14.57 -10.07
N ASP A 248 -7.34 14.81 -9.05
CA ASP A 248 -6.80 16.11 -8.64
C ASP A 248 -5.31 16.01 -8.26
N GLU A 249 -4.68 17.12 -7.89
CA GLU A 249 -3.26 17.13 -7.52
C GLU A 249 -2.97 16.43 -6.17
N ASN A 250 -3.98 16.02 -5.40
CA ASN A 250 -3.75 15.21 -4.21
C ASN A 250 -3.53 13.74 -4.56
N ARG A 251 -4.22 13.22 -5.60
CA ARG A 251 -4.17 11.81 -6.01
C ARG A 251 -4.41 10.84 -4.84
N ILE A 252 -5.38 11.12 -3.97
CA ILE A 252 -5.71 10.24 -2.83
C ILE A 252 -6.59 9.08 -3.28
N PRO A 253 -6.44 7.87 -2.71
CA PRO A 253 -7.35 6.78 -3.00
C PRO A 253 -8.69 7.11 -2.35
N VAL A 254 -9.78 6.95 -3.11
CA VAL A 254 -11.14 7.19 -2.64
C VAL A 254 -11.95 5.90 -2.56
N TRP A 255 -11.60 4.91 -3.37
CA TRP A 255 -12.19 3.58 -3.36
C TRP A 255 -11.17 2.52 -3.76
N PHE A 256 -11.30 1.32 -3.22
CA PHE A 256 -10.59 0.15 -3.73
C PHE A 256 -11.44 -1.11 -3.64
N SER A 257 -11.06 -2.12 -4.43
CA SER A 257 -11.75 -3.41 -4.50
C SER A 257 -10.75 -4.52 -4.78
N ALA A 258 -10.71 -5.51 -3.89
CA ALA A 258 -9.91 -6.72 -4.03
C ALA A 258 -10.83 -7.95 -4.08
N PRO A 259 -10.84 -8.72 -5.18
CA PRO A 259 -11.43 -10.04 -5.20
C PRO A 259 -10.64 -10.96 -4.26
N LEU A 260 -11.32 -11.70 -3.41
CA LEU A 260 -10.71 -12.75 -2.61
C LEU A 260 -11.14 -14.12 -3.17
N ARG A 261 -10.44 -15.19 -2.80
CA ARG A 261 -10.91 -16.56 -3.08
C ARG A 261 -12.33 -16.80 -2.57
N VAL A 262 -12.69 -16.14 -1.47
CA VAL A 262 -14.01 -16.23 -0.83
C VAL A 262 -14.51 -14.81 -0.57
N GLY A 263 -15.29 -14.29 -1.52
CA GLY A 263 -15.90 -12.97 -1.43
C GLY A 263 -15.05 -11.85 -2.01
N GLN A 264 -15.32 -10.63 -1.57
CA GLN A 264 -14.67 -9.41 -2.03
C GLN A 264 -14.50 -8.46 -0.86
N VAL A 265 -13.36 -7.79 -0.81
CA VAL A 265 -13.13 -6.67 0.09
C VAL A 265 -13.19 -5.38 -0.71
N GLN A 266 -13.93 -4.42 -0.20
CA GLN A 266 -14.01 -3.08 -0.75
C GLN A 266 -13.59 -2.09 0.32
N GLY A 267 -12.88 -1.04 -0.07
CA GLY A 267 -12.55 0.06 0.81
C GLY A 267 -13.10 1.35 0.27
N ARG A 268 -13.61 2.19 1.17
CA ARG A 268 -14.11 3.53 0.85
C ARG A 268 -13.49 4.57 1.76
N LEU A 269 -13.11 5.71 1.18
CA LEU A 269 -12.66 6.86 1.93
C LEU A 269 -13.81 7.35 2.81
N ARG A 270 -13.55 7.46 4.10
CA ARG A 270 -14.51 7.90 5.11
C ARG A 270 -14.28 9.35 5.50
N SER A 271 -13.02 9.76 5.63
CA SER A 271 -12.65 11.14 5.95
C SER A 271 -11.21 11.40 5.55
N TYR A 272 -10.90 12.67 5.28
CA TYR A 272 -9.57 13.16 4.99
C TYR A 272 -9.36 14.49 5.75
N SER A 273 -8.12 14.82 6.06
CA SER A 273 -7.74 16.10 6.67
C SER A 273 -6.32 16.46 6.30
N GLU A 274 -6.01 17.77 6.31
CA GLU A 274 -4.67 18.29 6.04
C GLU A 274 -4.09 17.88 4.68
N LEU A 275 -4.95 17.79 3.66
CA LEU A 275 -4.49 17.66 2.27
C LEU A 275 -3.61 18.85 1.90
N LYS A 276 -2.62 18.61 1.03
CA LYS A 276 -1.76 19.69 0.52
C LYS A 276 -2.52 20.59 -0.46
N ASN A 277 -3.33 20.00 -1.32
CA ASN A 277 -4.09 20.70 -2.35
C ASN A 277 -5.60 20.65 -2.03
N PRO A 278 -6.40 21.60 -2.56
CA PRO A 278 -7.87 21.50 -2.49
C PRO A 278 -8.36 20.19 -3.12
N PHE A 279 -9.40 19.58 -2.55
CA PHE A 279 -10.01 18.37 -3.11
C PHE A 279 -10.91 18.69 -4.31
N SER A 280 -10.30 19.06 -5.44
CA SER A 280 -11.00 19.64 -6.59
C SER A 280 -11.67 18.61 -7.51
N SER A 281 -11.52 17.31 -7.24
CA SER A 281 -12.12 16.24 -8.04
C SER A 281 -13.58 15.94 -7.71
N MET A 282 -14.19 16.62 -6.75
CA MET A 282 -15.63 16.51 -6.47
C MET A 282 -16.45 16.92 -7.69
N ILE A 283 -17.55 16.22 -7.94
CA ILE A 283 -18.57 16.55 -8.94
C ILE A 283 -19.79 17.09 -8.19
N GLU A 284 -20.25 18.27 -8.59
CA GLU A 284 -21.49 18.89 -8.12
C GLU A 284 -22.73 18.16 -8.67
#